data_AF-A0A2I0NLF5-F1
#
_entry.id   AF-A0A2I0NLF5-F1
#
_cell.length_a   1.000
_cell.length_b   1.000
_cell.length_c   1.000
_cell.angle_alpha   90.00
_cell.angle_beta   90.00
_cell.angle_gamma   90.00
#
_symmetry.space_group_name_H-M   'P 1'
#
loop_
_entity.id
_entity.type
_entity.pdbx_description
1 polymer ?
#
loop_
_entity_poly.entity_id
_entity_poly.type
_entity_poly.pdbx_seq_one_letter_code
_entity_poly.pdbx_strand_id
1 'polypeptide(L)' 'RPSVAIDPHETPTTEVCKVHVPVAFVGVEIGGCAYRMDNVPIETRKVVEPPEGMMTDEEFLKRVLTRVKEIQGV' A
#
# COMPACT_ATOMS: atom_id res chain seq x y z
N ARG A 1 11.47 -6.92 17.12
CA ARG A 1 10.00 -6.92 16.94
C ARG A 1 9.72 -7.06 15.45
N PRO A 2 8.67 -7.77 15.01
CA PRO A 2 8.30 -7.78 13.60
C PRO A 2 7.93 -6.36 13.15
N SER A 3 8.44 -5.93 11.99
CA SER A 3 8.19 -4.62 11.40
C SER A 3 8.11 -4.75 9.89
N VAL A 4 7.01 -4.30 9.31
CA VAL A 4 6.74 -4.36 7.87
C VAL A 4 6.52 -2.94 7.37
N ALA A 5 7.21 -2.55 6.30
CA ALA A 5 6.95 -1.30 5.58
C ALA A 5 6.17 -1.62 4.30
N ILE A 6 5.03 -0.98 4.10
CA ILE A 6 4.20 -1.13 2.90
C ILE A 6 4.23 0.22 2.21
N ASP A 7 5.13 0.36 1.25
CA ASP A 7 5.39 1.63 0.59
C ASP A 7 5.77 1.37 -0.86
N PRO A 8 5.30 2.22 -1.79
CA PRO A 8 5.63 2.08 -3.20
C PRO A 8 7.08 2.56 -3.50
N HIS A 9 7.69 3.32 -2.59
CA HIS A 9 9.09 3.77 -2.66
C HIS A 9 9.98 3.11 -1.59
N GLU A 10 11.27 3.04 -1.87
CA GLU A 10 12.27 2.86 -0.81
C GLU A 10 12.42 4.17 -0.02
N THR A 11 12.25 4.08 1.29
CA THR A 11 12.38 5.22 2.22
C THR A 11 13.33 4.84 3.36
N PRO A 12 13.77 5.77 4.23
CA PRO A 12 14.52 5.40 5.43
C PRO A 12 13.80 4.36 6.32
N THR A 13 12.46 4.26 6.24
CA THR A 13 11.68 3.23 6.92
C THR A 13 11.93 1.84 6.34
N THR A 14 12.14 1.74 5.02
CA THR A 14 12.51 0.50 4.32
C THR A 14 13.83 -0.07 4.87
N GLU A 15 14.83 0.78 5.10
CA GLU A 15 16.15 0.37 5.61
C GLU A 15 16.10 -0.22 7.02
N VAL A 16 15.17 0.25 7.85
CA VAL A 16 15.07 -0.20 9.25
C VAL A 16 14.03 -1.31 9.46
N CYS A 17 13.18 -1.61 8.46
CA CYS A 17 12.16 -2.64 8.57
C CYS A 17 12.74 -4.06 8.36
N LYS A 18 11.92 -5.10 8.59
CA LYS A 18 12.32 -6.50 8.37
C LYS A 18 11.78 -7.06 7.07
N VAL A 19 10.67 -6.51 6.60
CA VAL A 19 10.03 -6.85 5.33
C VAL A 19 9.52 -5.56 4.71
N HIS A 20 9.97 -5.26 3.50
CA HIS A 20 9.40 -4.22 2.67
C HIS A 20 8.47 -4.87 1.64
N VAL A 21 7.27 -4.30 1.50
CA VAL A 21 6.25 -4.75 0.57
C VAL A 21 5.98 -3.62 -0.42
N PRO A 22 6.47 -3.74 -1.66
CA PRO A 22 6.14 -2.78 -2.70
C PRO A 22 4.68 -2.93 -3.13
N VAL A 23 4.04 -1.80 -3.39
CA VAL A 23 2.63 -1.68 -3.80
C VAL A 23 2.51 -0.59 -4.86
N ALA A 24 1.36 -0.53 -5.53
CA ALA A 24 1.11 0.45 -6.58
C ALA A 24 1.00 1.89 -6.06
N PHE A 25 1.41 2.86 -6.88
CA PHE A 25 1.33 4.28 -6.57
C PHE A 25 -0.06 4.89 -6.74
N VAL A 26 -0.66 5.38 -5.66
CA VAL A 26 -1.87 6.20 -5.72
C VAL A 26 -1.55 7.56 -6.37
N GLY A 27 -2.34 7.93 -7.39
CA GLY A 27 -2.18 9.16 -8.15
C GLY A 27 -1.10 9.11 -9.25
N VAL A 28 -0.47 7.95 -9.47
CA VAL A 28 0.46 7.72 -10.59
C VAL A 28 0.09 6.45 -11.35
N GLU A 29 0.01 5.32 -10.66
CA GLU A 29 -0.28 4.01 -11.25
C GLU A 29 -1.75 3.59 -11.07
N ILE A 30 -2.39 4.04 -9.99
CA ILE A 30 -3.80 3.83 -9.71
C ILE A 30 -4.49 5.14 -9.31
N GLY A 31 -5.81 5.20 -9.48
CA GLY A 31 -6.61 6.28 -8.90
C GLY A 31 -6.82 6.09 -7.39
N GLY A 32 -7.42 7.08 -6.74
CA GLY A 32 -7.69 7.01 -5.30
C GLY A 32 -8.05 8.37 -4.72
N CYS A 33 -7.93 8.51 -3.41
CA CYS A 33 -8.19 9.76 -2.70
C CYS A 33 -7.00 10.10 -1.80
N ALA A 34 -6.51 11.33 -1.90
CA ALA A 34 -5.55 11.89 -0.96
C ALA A 34 -6.21 13.01 -0.17
N TYR A 35 -5.83 13.18 1.09
CA TYR A 35 -6.30 14.28 1.91
C TYR A 35 -5.24 15.36 2.00
N ARG A 36 -5.64 16.60 1.72
CA ARG A 36 -4.83 17.77 2.05
C ARG A 36 -4.87 18.01 3.56
N MET A 37 -3.86 18.70 4.09
CA MET A 37 -3.72 18.97 5.52
C MET A 37 -4.89 19.75 6.15
N ASP A 38 -5.71 20.43 5.34
CA ASP A 38 -6.95 21.08 5.77
C ASP A 38 -8.19 20.18 5.60
N ASN A 39 -7.99 18.86 5.55
CA ASN A 39 -9.00 17.80 5.44
C ASN A 39 -9.84 17.83 4.16
N VAL A 40 -9.42 18.57 3.13
CA VAL A 40 -10.08 18.53 1.83
C VAL A 40 -9.66 17.26 1.08
N PRO A 41 -10.62 16.38 0.69
CA PRO A 41 -10.32 15.23 -0.14
C PRO A 41 -10.00 15.68 -1.56
N ILE A 42 -8.96 15.09 -2.15
CA ILE A 42 -8.52 15.31 -3.51
C ILE A 42 -8.58 13.97 -4.22
N GLU A 43 -9.41 13.90 -5.25
CA GLU A 43 -9.43 12.75 -6.16
C GLU A 43 -8.11 12.70 -6.94
N THR A 44 -7.43 11.57 -6.84
CA THR A 44 -6.17 11.31 -7.54
C THR A 44 -6.45 10.44 -8.76
N ARG A 45 -5.79 10.75 -9.87
CA ARG A 45 -6.00 10.07 -11.16
C ARG A 45 -4.79 9.25 -11.52
N LYS A 46 -5.02 8.13 -12.19
CA LYS A 46 -3.97 7.33 -12.81
C LYS A 46 -3.35 8.07 -13.99
N VAL A 47 -2.02 7.94 -14.12
CA VAL A 47 -1.21 8.54 -15.19
C VAL A 47 -0.53 7.47 -16.04
N VAL A 48 -0.07 6.38 -15.43
CA VAL A 48 0.61 5.26 -16.08
C VAL A 48 0.06 3.92 -15.57
N GLU A 49 0.32 2.83 -16.29
CA GLU A 49 0.02 1.48 -15.80
C GLU A 49 1.01 1.07 -14.70
N PRO A 50 0.56 0.35 -13.65
CA PRO A 50 1.47 -0.25 -12.67
C PRO A 50 2.34 -1.34 -13.33
N PRO A 51 3.49 -1.68 -12.72
CA PRO A 51 4.27 -2.85 -13.10
C PRO A 51 3.41 -4.12 -13.09
N GLU A 52 3.72 -5.06 -13.97
CA GLU A 52 2.97 -6.31 -14.08
C GLU A 52 2.93 -7.07 -12.75
N GLY A 53 1.72 -7.43 -12.31
CA GLY A 53 1.49 -8.15 -11.06
C GLY A 53 1.56 -7.29 -9.78
N MET A 54 1.77 -5.98 -9.89
CA MET A 54 1.77 -5.08 -8.74
C MET A 54 0.36 -4.95 -8.15
N MET A 55 0.24 -5.14 -6.84
CA MET A 55 -1.02 -4.98 -6.10
C MET A 55 -1.15 -3.58 -5.53
N THR A 56 -2.38 -3.15 -5.26
CA THR A 56 -2.60 -2.00 -4.38
C THR A 56 -2.31 -2.36 -2.91
N ASP A 57 -2.05 -1.36 -2.09
CA ASP A 57 -1.94 -1.52 -0.64
C ASP A 57 -3.22 -2.09 -0.01
N GLU A 58 -4.38 -1.64 -0.46
CA GLU A 58 -5.68 -2.16 -0.03
C GLU A 58 -5.85 -3.65 -0.36
N GLU A 59 -5.51 -4.07 -1.58
CA GLU A 59 -5.58 -5.48 -2.00
C GLU A 59 -4.64 -6.35 -1.17
N PHE A 60 -3.40 -5.88 -0.97
CA PHE A 60 -2.42 -6.57 -0.14
C PHE A 60 -2.93 -6.72 1.31
N LEU A 61 -3.38 -5.64 1.92
CA LEU A 61 -3.87 -5.65 3.31
C LEU A 61 -5.11 -6.53 3.48
N LYS A 62 -6.02 -6.57 2.49
CA LYS A 62 -7.16 -7.50 2.48
C LYS A 62 -6.69 -8.95 2.48
N ARG A 63 -5.70 -9.31 1.64
CA ARG A 63 -5.14 -10.68 1.60
C ARG A 63 -4.45 -11.05 2.91
N VAL A 64 -3.68 -10.14 3.48
CA VAL A 64 -3.04 -10.33 4.79
C VAL A 64 -4.09 -10.55 5.87
N LEU A 65 -5.14 -9.71 5.91
CA LEU A 65 -6.23 -9.84 6.88
C LEU A 65 -6.92 -11.20 6.76
N THR A 66 -7.27 -11.64 5.53
CA THR A 66 -7.85 -12.97 5.31
C THR A 66 -6.95 -14.06 5.85
N ARG A 67 -5.65 -14.00 5.55
CA ARG A 67 -4.69 -15.02 6.03
C ARG A 67 -4.55 -15.02 7.55
N VAL A 68 -4.54 -13.85 8.18
CA VAL A 68 -4.48 -13.75 9.65
C VAL A 68 -5.73 -14.33 10.29
N LYS A 69 -6.91 -14.04 9.73
CA LYS A 69 -8.19 -14.60 10.18
C LYS A 69 -8.22 -16.13 10.11
N GLU A 70 -7.79 -16.70 8.99
CA GLU A 70 -7.64 -18.16 8.83
C GLU A 70 -6.72 -18.77 9.89
N ILE A 71 -5.59 -18.13 10.17
CA ILE A 71 -4.63 -18.58 11.20
C ILE A 71 -5.24 -18.48 12.61
N GLN A 72 -6.07 -17.48 12.86
CA GLN A 72 -6.76 -17.25 14.12
C GLN A 72 -8.04 -18.09 14.28
N GLY A 73 -8.51 -18.72 13.21
CA GLY A 73 -9.76 -19.50 13.20
C GLY A 73 -11.03 -18.65 13.28
N VAL A 74 -11.00 -17.41 12.77
CA VAL A 74 -12.12 -16.47 12.72
C VAL A 74 -12.49 -16.03 11.31
#